data_AF-A0A948VCL8-F1
#
_entry.id   AF-A0A948VCL8-F1
#
_cell.length_a   1.000
_cell.length_b   1.000
_cell.length_c   1.000
_cell.angle_alpha   90.00
_cell.angle_beta   90.00
_cell.angle_gamma   90.00
#
_symmetry.space_group_name_H-M   'P 1'
#
loop_
_entity.id
_entity.type
_entity.pdbx_description
1 polymer ?
#
loop_
_entity_poly.entity_id
_entity_poly.type
_entity_poly.pdbx_seq_one_letter_code
_entity_poly.pdbx_strand_id
1 'polypeptide(L)'
;MEKAVYPITDLNLARRLEDTEAAANIAFIEARRLLDPEVGAAHTRIAGVSAMFDGPESPLTQTFGLGLSGAHDAADFEAIEDFFLSRSAPVHHEVSPLAHPDTPAQLGARGYLPVEMSTVLVRPSSLPVAGQGNVEVREIGPEEGPLWSRIAGEGWSSESAELAGFIEAFGRIMAQAAGVHCFLAEIGGRPVATGALGLAGDVALLAGASTIPSARRQGAQLALLASRLEFASSRGADLAMMVAHPGSASQRNAERQGFRTAYTRMKWGLSRPGG
;
A
#
# COMPACT_ATOMS: atom_id res chain seq x y z
N MET A 1 -27.59 -16.35 -7.22
CA MET A 1 -26.38 -15.53 -7.01
C MET A 1 -25.66 -16.14 -5.82
N GLU A 2 -24.60 -16.89 -6.08
CA GLU A 2 -23.78 -17.47 -5.01
C GLU A 2 -23.24 -16.32 -4.16
N LYS A 3 -23.41 -16.37 -2.83
CA LYS A 3 -22.87 -15.32 -1.95
C LYS A 3 -21.37 -15.30 -2.16
N ALA A 4 -20.81 -14.18 -2.60
CA ALA A 4 -19.36 -14.03 -2.62
C ALA A 4 -18.83 -14.29 -1.20
N VAL A 5 -18.02 -15.33 -1.07
CA VAL A 5 -17.49 -15.77 0.22
C VAL A 5 -16.22 -14.97 0.46
N TYR A 6 -16.20 -14.17 1.54
CA TYR A 6 -14.97 -13.54 1.98
C TYR A 6 -13.97 -14.65 2.36
N PRO A 7 -12.68 -14.49 2.05
CA PRO A 7 -11.69 -15.48 2.41
C PRO A 7 -11.61 -15.59 3.94
N ILE A 8 -11.36 -16.80 4.43
CA ILE A 8 -11.06 -17.03 5.84
C ILE A 8 -9.61 -16.56 6.07
N THR A 9 -9.38 -15.79 7.13
CA THR A 9 -8.03 -15.40 7.50
C THR A 9 -7.24 -16.62 7.96
N ASP A 10 -6.28 -17.04 7.14
CA ASP A 10 -5.29 -18.05 7.44
C ASP A 10 -3.89 -17.58 7.00
N LEU A 11 -2.87 -18.42 7.21
CA LEU A 11 -1.49 -18.11 6.83
C LEU A 11 -1.32 -17.92 5.31
N ASN A 12 -2.09 -18.62 4.49
CA ASN A 12 -2.00 -18.49 3.03
C ASN A 12 -2.57 -17.15 2.57
N LEU A 13 -3.71 -16.72 3.12
CA LEU A 13 -4.24 -15.39 2.86
C LEU A 13 -3.26 -14.31 3.33
N ALA A 14 -2.71 -14.41 4.53
CA ALA A 14 -1.73 -13.44 5.03
C ALA A 14 -0.52 -13.31 4.10
N ARG A 15 0.04 -14.43 3.61
CA ARG A 15 1.12 -14.41 2.61
C ARG A 15 0.71 -13.69 1.33
N ARG A 16 -0.44 -14.03 0.76
CA ARG A 16 -0.96 -13.37 -0.46
C ARG A 16 -1.06 -11.85 -0.29
N LEU A 17 -1.61 -11.38 0.83
CA LEU A 17 -1.80 -9.96 1.09
C LEU A 17 -0.47 -9.22 1.34
N GLU A 18 0.42 -9.78 2.15
CA GLU A 18 1.72 -9.17 2.48
C GLU A 18 2.66 -9.16 1.27
N ASP A 19 2.68 -10.24 0.48
CA ASP A 19 3.45 -10.30 -0.76
C ASP A 19 2.89 -9.33 -1.82
N THR A 20 1.57 -9.11 -1.85
CA THR A 20 0.95 -8.13 -2.77
C THR A 20 1.35 -6.70 -2.42
N GLU A 21 1.33 -6.36 -1.14
CA GLU A 21 1.75 -5.04 -0.70
C GLU A 21 3.26 -4.85 -0.92
N ALA A 22 4.07 -5.86 -0.61
CA ALA A 22 5.50 -5.86 -0.91
C ALA A 22 5.77 -5.67 -2.41
N ALA A 23 5.07 -6.38 -3.28
CA ALA A 23 5.23 -6.29 -4.73
C ALA A 23 4.91 -4.87 -5.25
N ALA A 24 3.83 -4.25 -4.77
CA ALA A 24 3.50 -2.88 -5.13
C ALA A 24 4.58 -1.88 -4.64
N ASN A 25 5.07 -2.05 -3.41
CA ASN A 25 6.14 -1.22 -2.86
C ASN A 25 7.43 -1.38 -3.66
N ILE A 26 7.83 -2.61 -3.99
CA ILE A 26 9.00 -2.91 -4.84
C ILE A 26 8.87 -2.25 -6.22
N ALA A 27 7.67 -2.24 -6.83
CA ALA A 27 7.45 -1.53 -8.08
C ALA A 27 7.69 -0.02 -7.95
N PHE A 28 7.33 0.58 -6.80
CA PHE A 28 7.67 1.98 -6.50
C PHE A 28 9.18 2.17 -6.32
N ILE A 29 9.87 1.26 -5.64
CA ILE A 29 11.34 1.29 -5.48
C ILE A 29 12.04 1.26 -6.84
N GLU A 30 11.62 0.39 -7.75
CA GLU A 30 12.22 0.31 -9.08
C GLU A 30 11.96 1.56 -9.91
N ALA A 31 10.75 2.12 -9.84
CA ALA A 31 10.46 3.41 -10.46
C ALA A 31 11.28 4.55 -9.86
N ARG A 32 11.44 4.59 -8.52
CA ARG A 32 12.31 5.56 -7.83
C ARG A 32 13.73 5.47 -8.36
N ARG A 33 14.29 4.27 -8.46
CA ARG A 33 15.68 4.06 -8.89
C ARG A 33 15.96 4.64 -10.28
N LEU A 34 14.95 4.71 -11.14
CA LEU A 34 15.05 5.31 -12.47
C LEU A 34 14.84 6.83 -12.46
N LEU A 35 13.88 7.32 -11.66
CA LEU A 35 13.50 8.73 -11.62
C LEU A 35 14.43 9.59 -10.76
N ASP A 36 14.97 9.02 -9.69
CA ASP A 36 15.80 9.71 -8.70
C ASP A 36 16.90 8.76 -8.17
N PRO A 37 17.94 8.51 -8.98
CA PRO A 37 19.01 7.55 -8.64
C PRO A 37 19.78 7.91 -7.37
N GLU A 38 19.83 9.20 -7.00
CA GLU A 38 20.57 9.71 -5.85
C GLU A 38 19.97 9.25 -4.50
N VAL A 39 18.69 8.87 -4.48
CA VAL A 39 18.05 8.25 -3.30
C VAL A 39 18.68 6.90 -2.95
N GLY A 40 19.30 6.22 -3.92
CA GLY A 40 19.90 4.90 -3.71
C GLY A 40 18.86 3.81 -3.42
N ALA A 41 17.64 3.97 -3.95
CA ALA A 41 16.52 3.07 -3.71
C ALA A 41 16.87 1.62 -4.10
N ALA A 42 16.57 0.68 -3.21
CA ALA A 42 16.97 -0.71 -3.34
C ALA A 42 15.98 -1.63 -2.63
N HIS A 43 15.92 -2.88 -3.06
CA HIS A 43 15.20 -3.93 -2.35
C HIS A 43 15.98 -5.25 -2.40
N THR A 44 15.67 -6.15 -1.47
CA THR A 44 16.22 -7.51 -1.42
C THR A 44 15.22 -8.47 -0.78
N ARG A 45 15.43 -9.77 -0.98
CA ARG A 45 14.66 -10.86 -0.34
C ARG A 45 15.60 -11.69 0.54
N ILE A 46 15.35 -11.73 1.84
CA ILE A 46 16.15 -12.46 2.84
C ILE A 46 15.23 -13.42 3.58
N ALA A 47 15.47 -14.73 3.49
CA ALA A 47 14.66 -15.76 4.16
C ALA A 47 13.13 -15.64 3.98
N GLY A 48 12.68 -15.12 2.83
CA GLY A 48 11.25 -14.89 2.58
C GLY A 48 10.69 -13.59 3.19
N VAL A 49 11.57 -12.65 3.55
CA VAL A 49 11.25 -11.27 3.94
C VAL A 49 11.63 -10.34 2.79
N SER A 50 10.72 -9.47 2.36
CA SER A 50 11.03 -8.42 1.41
C SER A 50 11.50 -7.19 2.17
N ALA A 51 12.76 -6.79 2.01
CA ALA A 51 13.31 -5.58 2.59
C ALA A 51 13.44 -4.51 1.51
N MET A 52 12.88 -3.32 1.74
CA MET A 52 12.81 -2.24 0.75
C MET A 52 13.34 -0.94 1.36
N PHE A 53 14.08 -0.17 0.58
CA PHE A 53 14.67 1.09 0.95
C PHE A 53 14.38 2.13 -0.13
N ASP A 54 13.77 3.25 0.26
CA ASP A 54 13.42 4.41 -0.58
C ASP A 54 13.97 5.72 0.04
N GLY A 55 15.03 5.62 0.85
CA GLY A 55 15.57 6.72 1.65
C GLY A 55 15.17 6.64 3.14
N PRO A 56 15.95 7.22 4.07
CA PRO A 56 15.76 7.02 5.51
C PRO A 56 14.39 7.45 6.06
N GLU A 57 13.84 8.53 5.52
CA GLU A 57 12.57 9.12 5.96
C GLU A 57 11.36 8.59 5.15
N SER A 58 11.59 7.75 4.15
CA SER A 58 10.49 7.26 3.31
C SER A 58 9.66 6.23 4.07
N PRO A 59 8.31 6.31 4.02
CA PRO A 59 7.45 5.29 4.62
C PRO A 59 7.60 3.93 3.95
N LEU A 60 8.16 3.86 2.73
CA LEU A 60 8.45 2.59 2.04
C LEU A 60 9.72 1.90 2.56
N THR A 61 10.52 2.57 3.39
CA THR A 61 11.72 1.98 4.02
C THR A 61 11.31 1.11 5.20
N GLN A 62 11.01 -0.15 4.88
CA GLN A 62 10.48 -1.14 5.82
C GLN A 62 10.57 -2.54 5.21
N THR A 63 10.06 -3.54 5.92
CA THR A 63 9.97 -4.92 5.44
C THR A 63 8.55 -5.47 5.50
N PHE A 64 8.27 -6.48 4.67
CA PHE A 64 7.06 -7.30 4.72
C PHE A 64 7.42 -8.79 4.75
N GLY A 65 6.58 -9.59 5.39
CA GLY A 65 6.66 -11.06 5.37
C GLY A 65 7.49 -11.72 6.48
N LEU A 66 8.01 -10.94 7.43
CA LEU A 66 8.76 -11.49 8.57
C LEU A 66 7.91 -12.51 9.35
N GLY A 67 8.47 -13.71 9.54
CA GLY A 67 7.81 -14.83 10.22
C GLY A 67 6.73 -15.55 9.42
N LEU A 68 6.36 -15.11 8.21
CA LEU A 68 5.31 -15.80 7.43
C LEU A 68 5.81 -17.06 6.73
N SER A 69 7.12 -17.18 6.48
CA SER A 69 7.72 -18.36 5.84
C SER A 69 8.25 -19.39 6.84
N GLY A 70 8.15 -19.11 8.15
CA GLY A 70 8.70 -19.94 9.21
C GLY A 70 9.49 -19.12 10.24
N ALA A 71 10.19 -19.82 11.12
CA ALA A 71 11.14 -19.22 12.05
C ALA A 71 12.34 -18.60 11.29
N HIS A 72 12.91 -17.54 11.85
CA HIS A 72 14.13 -16.87 11.39
C HIS A 72 15.24 -17.11 12.41
N ASP A 73 16.46 -17.28 11.95
CA ASP A 73 17.62 -17.37 12.84
C ASP A 73 18.31 -16.01 13.03
N ALA A 74 19.40 -15.99 13.81
CA ALA A 74 20.13 -14.75 14.08
C ALA A 74 20.76 -14.14 12.80
N ALA A 75 21.22 -14.97 11.87
CA ALA A 75 21.86 -14.52 10.65
C ALA A 75 20.84 -13.87 9.69
N ASP A 76 19.60 -14.38 9.66
CA ASP A 76 18.50 -13.74 8.93
C ASP A 76 18.25 -12.31 9.41
N PHE A 77 18.15 -12.11 10.73
CA PHE A 77 17.97 -10.79 11.33
C PHE A 77 19.15 -9.86 11.08
N GLU A 78 20.38 -10.35 11.27
CA GLU A 78 21.61 -9.57 11.01
C GLU A 78 21.68 -9.11 9.55
N ALA A 79 21.36 -9.99 8.59
CA ALA A 79 21.35 -9.63 7.18
C ALA A 79 20.28 -8.56 6.83
N ILE A 80 19.09 -8.65 7.44
CA ILE A 80 18.04 -7.64 7.25
C ILE A 80 18.46 -6.32 7.89
N GLU A 81 18.99 -6.34 9.10
CA GLU A 81 19.46 -5.15 9.81
C GLU A 81 20.58 -4.46 9.04
N ASP A 82 21.58 -5.21 8.58
CA ASP A 82 22.69 -4.71 7.79
C ASP A 82 22.19 -4.01 6.51
N PHE A 83 21.15 -4.54 5.85
CA PHE A 83 20.57 -3.91 4.66
C PHE A 83 20.09 -2.47 4.93
N PHE A 84 19.51 -2.18 6.10
CA PHE A 84 19.08 -0.81 6.42
C PHE A 84 20.19 0.01 7.07
N LEU A 85 20.93 -0.57 8.01
CA LEU A 85 21.95 0.13 8.79
C LEU A 85 23.12 0.57 7.91
N SER A 86 23.53 -0.23 6.92
CA SER A 86 24.56 0.15 5.95
C SER A 86 24.14 1.34 5.07
N ARG A 87 22.85 1.70 5.07
CA ARG A 87 22.25 2.82 4.34
C ARG A 87 21.81 3.95 5.28
N SER A 88 22.22 3.88 6.55
CA SER A 88 21.84 4.83 7.61
C SER A 88 20.33 4.97 7.81
N ALA A 89 19.55 3.95 7.44
CA ALA A 89 18.09 3.94 7.55
C ALA A 89 17.61 3.35 8.89
N PRO A 90 16.40 3.69 9.34
CA PRO A 90 15.73 2.93 10.40
C PRO A 90 15.40 1.51 9.90
N VAL A 91 15.37 0.54 10.82
CA VAL A 91 14.94 -0.83 10.53
C VAL A 91 13.49 -0.97 11.02
N HIS A 92 12.57 -1.12 10.07
CA HIS A 92 11.14 -1.28 10.36
C HIS A 92 10.60 -2.60 9.79
N HIS A 93 9.76 -3.28 10.56
CA HIS A 93 9.05 -4.48 10.12
C HIS A 93 7.54 -4.31 10.26
N GLU A 94 6.81 -4.48 9.16
CA GLU A 94 5.37 -4.73 9.19
C GLU A 94 5.16 -6.22 9.49
N VAL A 95 4.64 -6.53 10.68
CA VAL A 95 4.57 -7.91 11.19
C VAL A 95 3.12 -8.33 11.34
N SER A 96 2.70 -9.25 10.46
CA SER A 96 1.40 -9.90 10.50
C SER A 96 1.19 -10.65 11.83
N PRO A 97 -0.04 -10.64 12.40
CA PRO A 97 -0.34 -11.47 13.58
C PRO A 97 -0.33 -12.98 13.29
N LEU A 98 -0.20 -13.38 12.01
CA LEU A 98 -0.04 -14.78 11.58
C LEU A 98 1.43 -15.18 11.38
N ALA A 99 2.38 -14.30 11.72
CA ALA A 99 3.80 -14.63 11.75
C ALA A 99 4.09 -15.79 12.72
N HIS A 100 5.25 -16.42 12.56
CA HIS A 100 5.73 -17.47 13.44
C HIS A 100 5.63 -17.04 14.93
N PRO A 101 5.15 -17.89 15.85
CA PRO A 101 4.90 -17.51 17.24
C PRO A 101 6.11 -16.91 17.98
N ASP A 102 7.32 -17.29 17.58
CA ASP A 102 8.56 -16.78 18.19
C ASP A 102 8.94 -15.37 17.72
N THR A 103 8.39 -14.89 16.59
CA THR A 103 8.78 -13.61 15.97
C THR A 103 8.68 -12.42 16.93
N PRO A 104 7.60 -12.22 17.70
CA PRO A 104 7.52 -11.11 18.66
C PRO A 104 8.60 -11.19 19.76
N ALA A 105 8.91 -12.39 20.25
CA ALA A 105 9.93 -12.58 21.28
C ALA A 105 11.34 -12.30 20.72
N GLN A 106 11.61 -12.73 19.48
CA GLN A 106 12.86 -12.44 18.78
C GLN A 106 13.04 -10.93 18.57
N LEU A 107 11.99 -10.23 18.09
CA LEU A 107 12.01 -8.78 17.93
C LEU A 107 12.26 -8.07 19.27
N GLY A 108 11.57 -8.46 20.34
CA GLY A 108 11.78 -7.90 21.67
C GLY A 108 13.20 -8.11 22.21
N ALA A 109 13.77 -9.31 22.02
CA ALA A 109 15.13 -9.63 22.44
C ALA A 109 16.20 -8.82 21.69
N ARG A 110 15.88 -8.36 20.47
CA ARG A 110 16.75 -7.50 19.64
C ARG A 110 16.52 -6.00 19.84
N GLY A 111 15.60 -5.61 20.74
CA GLY A 111 15.34 -4.20 21.04
C GLY A 111 14.39 -3.50 20.06
N TYR A 112 13.62 -4.25 19.27
CA TYR A 112 12.53 -3.68 18.50
C TYR A 112 11.36 -3.34 19.42
N LEU A 113 10.74 -2.20 19.15
CA LEU A 113 9.54 -1.74 19.84
C LEU A 113 8.39 -1.57 18.85
N PRO A 114 7.13 -1.82 19.27
CA PRO A 114 5.96 -1.42 18.50
C PRO A 114 5.95 0.10 18.28
N VAL A 115 5.78 0.54 17.03
CA VAL A 115 5.73 1.98 16.69
C VAL A 115 4.44 2.38 16.00
N GLU A 116 3.76 1.46 15.31
CA GLU A 116 2.54 1.74 14.56
C GLU A 116 1.66 0.49 14.43
N MET A 117 0.39 0.70 14.07
CA MET A 117 -0.53 -0.37 13.69
C MET A 117 -1.24 -0.02 12.38
N SER A 118 -1.48 -1.05 11.58
CA SER A 118 -2.23 -0.95 10.33
C SER A 118 -3.22 -2.11 10.19
N THR A 119 -4.44 -1.80 9.79
CA THR A 119 -5.49 -2.78 9.50
C THR A 119 -5.47 -3.12 8.02
N VAL A 120 -5.26 -4.40 7.70
CA VAL A 120 -5.37 -4.95 6.35
C VAL A 120 -6.81 -5.34 6.10
N LEU A 121 -7.43 -4.74 5.08
CA LEU A 121 -8.81 -5.02 4.71
C LEU A 121 -8.89 -5.63 3.31
N VAL A 122 -9.81 -6.58 3.15
CA VAL A 122 -10.05 -7.30 1.90
C VAL A 122 -11.50 -7.24 1.47
N ARG A 123 -11.72 -7.34 0.16
CA ARG A 123 -13.03 -7.43 -0.47
C ARG A 123 -12.91 -8.29 -1.73
N PRO A 124 -13.80 -9.26 -1.96
CA PRO A 124 -13.90 -9.91 -3.26
C PRO A 124 -14.06 -8.86 -4.37
N SER A 125 -13.21 -8.91 -5.39
CA SER A 125 -13.22 -7.93 -6.49
C SER A 125 -14.54 -7.95 -7.27
N SER A 126 -15.13 -9.15 -7.41
CA SER A 126 -16.37 -9.44 -8.12
C SER A 126 -17.64 -8.90 -7.46
N LEU A 127 -17.58 -8.48 -6.18
CA LEU A 127 -18.74 -7.88 -5.55
C LEU A 127 -19.09 -6.56 -6.25
N PRO A 128 -20.38 -6.31 -6.53
CA PRO A 128 -20.79 -5.07 -7.17
C PRO A 128 -20.56 -3.87 -6.23
N VAL A 129 -20.15 -2.75 -6.81
CA VAL A 129 -20.19 -1.44 -6.16
C VAL A 129 -21.39 -0.69 -6.75
N ALA A 130 -22.20 -0.06 -5.90
CA ALA A 130 -23.25 0.81 -6.40
C ALA A 130 -22.62 1.98 -7.15
N GLY A 131 -22.79 2.01 -8.47
CA GLY A 131 -22.34 3.13 -9.30
C GLY A 131 -23.12 4.40 -8.96
N GLN A 132 -22.50 5.56 -9.17
CA GLN A 132 -23.19 6.85 -9.09
C GLN A 132 -22.84 7.75 -10.27
N GLY A 133 -23.89 8.19 -10.97
CA GLY A 133 -24.01 9.48 -11.64
C GLY A 133 -22.89 9.94 -12.56
N ASN A 134 -22.82 11.26 -12.75
CA ASN A 134 -22.11 11.97 -13.81
C ASN A 134 -20.56 12.00 -13.69
N VAL A 135 -19.96 11.02 -13.00
CA VAL A 135 -18.50 10.91 -12.87
C VAL A 135 -17.97 9.93 -13.90
N GLU A 136 -17.08 10.40 -14.77
CA GLU A 136 -16.34 9.54 -15.69
C GLU A 136 -15.03 9.11 -15.03
N VAL A 137 -14.64 7.85 -15.20
CA VAL A 137 -13.38 7.33 -14.70
C VAL A 137 -12.65 6.63 -15.82
N ARG A 138 -11.36 6.91 -15.95
CA ARG A 138 -10.48 6.30 -16.94
C ARG A 138 -9.10 6.01 -16.36
N GLU A 139 -8.48 4.96 -16.89
CA GLU A 139 -7.04 4.72 -16.71
C GLU A 139 -6.26 5.81 -17.45
N ILE A 140 -5.15 6.25 -16.89
CA ILE A 140 -4.28 7.28 -17.50
C ILE A 140 -3.24 6.65 -18.43
N GLY A 141 -2.81 7.41 -19.44
CA GLY A 141 -1.60 7.11 -20.19
C GLY A 141 -0.32 7.48 -19.43
N PRO A 142 0.86 6.92 -19.78
CA PRO A 142 2.15 7.27 -19.16
C PRO A 142 2.48 8.77 -19.18
N GLU A 143 2.04 9.48 -20.22
CA GLU A 143 2.23 10.93 -20.40
C GLU A 143 1.41 11.78 -19.42
N GLU A 144 0.36 11.21 -18.84
CA GLU A 144 -0.54 11.91 -17.92
C GLU A 144 -0.10 11.78 -16.45
N GLY A 145 1.02 11.09 -16.17
CA GLY A 145 1.59 10.97 -14.84
C GLY A 145 1.72 12.31 -14.08
N PRO A 146 2.25 13.40 -14.70
CA PRO A 146 2.31 14.72 -14.08
C PRO A 146 0.94 15.33 -13.76
N LEU A 147 -0.08 15.07 -14.59
CA LEU A 147 -1.44 15.51 -14.32
C LEU A 147 -1.99 14.74 -13.12
N TRP A 148 -1.88 13.41 -13.13
CA TRP A 148 -2.34 12.56 -12.05
C TRP A 148 -1.68 12.93 -10.72
N SER A 149 -0.37 13.11 -10.70
CA SER A 149 0.38 13.44 -9.48
C SER A 149 -0.03 14.79 -8.89
N ARG A 150 -0.24 15.79 -9.74
CA ARG A 150 -0.70 17.11 -9.31
C ARG A 150 -2.11 17.05 -8.71
N ILE A 151 -3.05 16.36 -9.36
CA ILE A 151 -4.41 16.17 -8.80
C ILE A 151 -4.36 15.37 -7.49
N ALA A 152 -3.46 14.38 -7.40
CA ALA A 152 -3.26 13.63 -6.17
C ALA A 152 -2.83 14.55 -5.02
N GLY A 153 -1.82 15.40 -5.23
CA GLY A 153 -1.35 16.40 -4.26
C GLY A 153 -2.41 17.45 -3.91
N GLU A 154 -3.12 17.99 -4.91
CA GLU A 154 -4.27 18.90 -4.69
C GLU A 154 -5.34 18.29 -3.77
N GLY A 155 -5.54 16.96 -3.84
CA GLY A 155 -6.42 16.19 -2.96
C GLY A 155 -6.11 16.31 -1.47
N TRP A 156 -4.83 16.56 -1.13
CA TRP A 156 -4.32 16.68 0.24
C TRP A 156 -3.96 18.13 0.64
N SER A 157 -4.21 19.09 -0.24
CA SER A 157 -3.90 20.52 -0.01
C SER A 157 -4.59 21.13 1.22
N SER A 158 -5.70 20.53 1.68
CA SER A 158 -6.41 20.97 2.89
C SER A 158 -5.81 20.47 4.20
N GLU A 159 -4.95 19.44 4.18
CA GLU A 159 -4.31 18.94 5.40
C GLU A 159 -2.98 19.64 5.68
N SER A 160 -2.06 19.68 4.70
CA SER A 160 -0.85 20.52 4.77
C SER A 160 -0.19 20.66 3.39
N ALA A 161 0.54 21.77 3.18
CA ALA A 161 1.29 21.99 1.93
C ALA A 161 2.44 21.00 1.76
N GLU A 162 3.09 20.61 2.86
CA GLU A 162 4.17 19.62 2.86
C GLU A 162 3.68 18.24 2.46
N LEU A 163 2.54 17.78 3.01
CA LEU A 163 1.92 16.51 2.63
C LEU A 163 1.47 16.53 1.17
N ALA A 164 0.87 17.62 0.71
CA ALA A 164 0.48 17.77 -0.69
C ALA A 164 1.69 17.64 -1.63
N GLY A 165 2.81 18.30 -1.31
CA GLY A 165 4.05 18.21 -2.09
C GLY A 165 4.66 16.80 -2.06
N PHE A 166 4.65 16.13 -0.91
CA PHE A 166 5.08 14.74 -0.79
C PHE A 166 4.22 13.81 -1.65
N ILE A 167 2.89 13.93 -1.59
CA ILE A 167 1.96 13.11 -2.38
C ILE A 167 2.13 13.37 -3.87
N GLU A 168 2.35 14.62 -4.30
CA GLU A 168 2.64 14.91 -5.71
C GLU A 168 3.95 14.26 -6.15
N ALA A 169 5.02 14.39 -5.37
CA ALA A 169 6.30 13.77 -5.70
C ALA A 169 6.18 12.24 -5.78
N PHE A 170 5.48 11.64 -4.82
CA PHE A 170 5.24 10.20 -4.80
C PHE A 170 4.33 9.73 -5.94
N GLY A 171 3.34 10.55 -6.33
CA GLY A 171 2.44 10.23 -7.42
C GLY A 171 3.13 10.11 -8.78
N ARG A 172 4.23 10.84 -8.99
CA ARG A 172 5.07 10.68 -10.20
C ARG A 172 5.71 9.29 -10.27
N ILE A 173 6.07 8.72 -9.13
CA ILE A 173 6.66 7.37 -9.03
C ILE A 173 5.59 6.33 -9.26
N MET A 174 4.43 6.47 -8.60
CA MET A 174 3.31 5.55 -8.79
C MET A 174 2.88 5.46 -10.26
N ALA A 175 2.82 6.59 -10.96
CA ALA A 175 2.45 6.62 -12.38
C ALA A 175 3.48 5.97 -13.32
N GLN A 176 4.72 5.72 -12.86
CA GLN A 176 5.79 5.07 -13.64
C GLN A 176 6.08 3.64 -13.16
N ALA A 177 5.44 3.20 -12.07
CA ALA A 177 5.69 1.90 -11.48
C ALA A 177 5.04 0.77 -12.31
N ALA A 178 5.85 -0.21 -12.68
CA ALA A 178 5.37 -1.35 -13.46
C ALA A 178 4.30 -2.14 -12.69
N GLY A 179 3.21 -2.51 -13.37
CA GLY A 179 2.10 -3.23 -12.75
C GLY A 179 1.20 -2.36 -11.86
N VAL A 180 1.44 -1.04 -11.82
CA VAL A 180 0.60 -0.06 -11.15
C VAL A 180 -0.21 0.70 -12.20
N HIS A 181 -1.52 0.72 -12.00
CA HIS A 181 -2.50 1.34 -12.88
C HIS A 181 -3.10 2.55 -12.18
N CYS A 182 -2.96 3.72 -12.79
CA CYS A 182 -3.43 5.00 -12.25
C CYS A 182 -4.68 5.46 -12.99
N PHE A 183 -5.64 6.02 -12.24
CA PHE A 183 -6.96 6.40 -12.73
C PHE A 183 -7.27 7.85 -12.35
N LEU A 184 -7.94 8.56 -13.25
CA LEU A 184 -8.55 9.86 -12.99
C LEU A 184 -10.06 9.73 -12.96
N ALA A 185 -10.69 10.44 -12.02
CA ALA A 185 -12.12 10.70 -12.04
C ALA A 185 -12.37 12.13 -12.50
N GLU A 186 -13.31 12.29 -13.42
CA GLU A 186 -13.63 13.57 -14.05
C GLU A 186 -15.11 13.93 -13.84
N ILE A 187 -15.38 15.21 -13.61
CA ILE A 187 -16.74 15.77 -13.57
C ILE A 187 -16.81 16.86 -14.62
N GLY A 188 -17.62 16.64 -15.67
CA GLY A 188 -17.71 17.54 -16.82
C GLY A 188 -16.37 17.72 -17.55
N GLY A 189 -15.60 16.63 -17.72
CA GLY A 189 -14.29 16.63 -18.38
C GLY A 189 -13.14 17.26 -17.57
N ARG A 190 -13.38 17.62 -16.30
CA ARG A 190 -12.34 18.15 -15.42
C ARG A 190 -11.89 17.08 -14.42
N PRO A 191 -10.60 16.73 -14.36
CA PRO A 191 -10.05 15.86 -13.32
C PRO A 191 -10.27 16.42 -11.92
N VAL A 192 -10.82 15.59 -11.02
CA VAL A 192 -11.15 15.97 -9.65
C VAL A 192 -10.69 14.96 -8.59
N ALA A 193 -10.35 13.75 -9.00
CA ALA A 193 -9.92 12.71 -8.09
C ALA A 193 -8.95 11.75 -8.78
N THR A 194 -8.13 11.10 -7.96
CA THR A 194 -7.15 10.12 -8.39
C THR A 194 -7.35 8.83 -7.62
N GLY A 195 -6.93 7.72 -8.22
CA GLY A 195 -6.81 6.43 -7.56
C GLY A 195 -5.78 5.59 -8.29
N ALA A 196 -5.06 4.75 -7.56
CA ALA A 196 -4.12 3.79 -8.12
C ALA A 196 -4.50 2.36 -7.71
N LEU A 197 -3.97 1.40 -8.44
CA LEU A 197 -4.13 -0.03 -8.22
C LEU A 197 -2.85 -0.77 -8.61
N GLY A 198 -2.26 -1.52 -7.69
CA GLY A 198 -1.16 -2.46 -7.98
C GLY A 198 -1.69 -3.90 -8.07
N LEU A 199 -1.31 -4.64 -9.10
CA LEU A 199 -1.67 -6.07 -9.25
C LEU A 199 -0.48 -6.96 -8.88
N ALA A 200 -0.73 -7.94 -8.00
CA ALA A 200 0.21 -9.03 -7.73
C ALA A 200 -0.53 -10.36 -7.65
N GLY A 201 -0.33 -11.22 -8.65
CA GLY A 201 -1.03 -12.49 -8.76
C GLY A 201 -2.55 -12.29 -8.82
N ASP A 202 -3.25 -12.81 -7.81
CA ASP A 202 -4.72 -12.79 -7.71
C ASP A 202 -5.26 -11.69 -6.77
N VAL A 203 -4.42 -10.80 -6.25
CA VAL A 203 -4.84 -9.70 -5.37
C VAL A 203 -4.49 -8.33 -5.98
N ALA A 204 -5.41 -7.37 -5.84
CA ALA A 204 -5.22 -5.98 -6.22
C ALA A 204 -5.07 -5.07 -4.98
N LEU A 205 -3.94 -4.38 -4.82
CA LEU A 205 -3.78 -3.33 -3.81
C LEU A 205 -4.36 -2.01 -4.31
N LEU A 206 -5.40 -1.51 -3.64
CA LEU A 206 -5.96 -0.19 -3.89
C LEU A 206 -5.19 0.87 -3.10
N ALA A 207 -4.62 1.85 -3.81
CA ALA A 207 -3.82 2.92 -3.23
C ALA A 207 -4.13 4.28 -3.89
N GLY A 208 -3.42 5.32 -3.46
CA GLY A 208 -3.38 6.62 -4.15
C GLY A 208 -4.74 7.31 -4.31
N ALA A 209 -5.73 6.99 -3.48
CA ALA A 209 -7.07 7.55 -3.63
C ALA A 209 -7.15 8.93 -2.98
N SER A 210 -7.42 9.98 -3.76
CA SER A 210 -7.69 11.32 -3.23
C SER A 210 -8.76 12.04 -4.06
N THR A 211 -9.39 13.06 -3.49
CA THR A 211 -10.37 13.91 -4.19
C THR A 211 -10.13 15.35 -3.76
N ILE A 212 -10.01 16.26 -4.74
CA ILE A 212 -9.77 17.68 -4.48
C ILE A 212 -10.88 18.25 -3.58
N PRO A 213 -10.56 19.18 -2.65
CA PRO A 213 -11.53 19.67 -1.67
C PRO A 213 -12.87 20.13 -2.26
N SER A 214 -12.84 20.84 -3.39
CA SER A 214 -14.03 21.39 -4.07
C SER A 214 -14.94 20.35 -4.71
N ALA A 215 -14.46 19.12 -4.92
CA ALA A 215 -15.21 18.02 -5.54
C ALA A 215 -15.57 16.88 -4.56
N ARG A 216 -15.25 17.04 -3.26
CA ARG A 216 -15.59 16.04 -2.24
C ARG A 216 -17.12 15.90 -2.12
N ARG A 217 -17.57 14.70 -1.72
CA ARG A 217 -18.99 14.33 -1.56
C ARG A 217 -19.82 14.41 -2.86
N GLN A 218 -19.18 14.31 -4.02
CA GLN A 218 -19.84 14.28 -5.34
C GLN A 218 -19.72 12.92 -6.06
N GLY A 219 -19.33 11.86 -5.34
CA GLY A 219 -19.29 10.49 -5.89
C GLY A 219 -17.95 10.04 -6.49
N ALA A 220 -16.97 10.94 -6.68
CA ALA A 220 -15.71 10.62 -7.35
C ALA A 220 -14.92 9.44 -6.74
N GLN A 221 -14.80 9.39 -5.41
CA GLN A 221 -14.12 8.29 -4.71
C GLN A 221 -14.82 6.93 -4.92
N LEU A 222 -16.15 6.93 -4.98
CA LEU A 222 -16.94 5.72 -5.19
C LEU A 222 -16.83 5.22 -6.64
N ALA A 223 -16.87 6.14 -7.61
CA ALA A 223 -16.67 5.83 -9.02
C ALA A 223 -15.26 5.26 -9.27
N LEU A 224 -14.23 5.86 -8.66
CA LEU A 224 -12.86 5.33 -8.69
C LEU A 224 -12.75 3.94 -8.07
N LEU A 225 -13.44 3.69 -6.97
CA LEU A 225 -13.45 2.38 -6.33
C LEU A 225 -14.09 1.33 -7.26
N ALA A 226 -15.26 1.64 -7.83
CA ALA A 226 -15.97 0.75 -8.75
C ALA A 226 -15.10 0.38 -9.96
N SER A 227 -14.54 1.38 -10.63
CA SER A 227 -13.74 1.18 -11.86
C SER A 227 -12.47 0.37 -11.59
N ARG A 228 -11.81 0.60 -10.45
CA ARG A 228 -10.61 -0.17 -10.05
C ARG A 228 -10.94 -1.62 -9.69
N LEU A 229 -12.09 -1.89 -9.08
CA LEU A 229 -12.53 -3.25 -8.76
C LEU A 229 -12.94 -4.01 -10.02
N GLU A 230 -13.61 -3.34 -10.96
CA GLU A 230 -13.91 -3.90 -12.28
C GLU A 230 -12.62 -4.22 -13.05
N PHE A 231 -11.66 -3.29 -13.05
CA PHE A 231 -10.34 -3.51 -13.63
C PHE A 231 -9.65 -4.72 -13.00
N ALA A 232 -9.56 -4.80 -11.66
CA ALA A 232 -8.99 -5.94 -10.94
C ALA A 232 -9.64 -7.26 -11.37
N SER A 233 -10.98 -7.32 -11.34
CA SER A 233 -11.72 -8.53 -11.69
C SER A 233 -11.50 -8.95 -13.15
N SER A 234 -11.47 -7.98 -14.09
CA SER A 234 -11.19 -8.24 -15.51
C SER A 234 -9.78 -8.79 -15.77
N ARG A 235 -8.84 -8.54 -14.83
CA ARG A 235 -7.45 -9.02 -14.87
C ARG A 235 -7.25 -10.30 -14.07
N GLY A 236 -8.32 -10.90 -13.54
CA GLY A 236 -8.26 -12.18 -12.83
C GLY A 236 -7.95 -12.07 -11.33
N ALA A 237 -7.83 -10.87 -10.77
CA ALA A 237 -7.72 -10.73 -9.32
C ALA A 237 -9.06 -11.06 -8.67
N ASP A 238 -9.08 -11.98 -7.70
CA ASP A 238 -10.27 -12.40 -6.96
C ASP A 238 -10.51 -11.52 -5.72
N LEU A 239 -9.47 -10.86 -5.23
CA LEU A 239 -9.49 -9.99 -4.06
C LEU A 239 -8.94 -8.60 -4.40
N ALA A 240 -9.54 -7.59 -3.78
CA ALA A 240 -8.94 -6.30 -3.60
C ALA A 240 -8.59 -6.10 -2.13
N MET A 241 -7.44 -5.49 -1.88
CA MET A 241 -6.99 -5.13 -0.54
C MET A 241 -6.71 -3.64 -0.42
N MET A 242 -6.76 -3.14 0.80
CA MET A 242 -6.22 -1.84 1.18
C MET A 242 -5.79 -1.86 2.63
N VAL A 243 -4.95 -0.91 3.00
CA VAL A 243 -4.42 -0.78 4.37
C VAL A 243 -4.79 0.59 4.92
N ALA A 244 -5.22 0.63 6.18
CA ALA A 244 -5.58 1.86 6.87
C ALA A 244 -5.23 1.77 8.36
N HIS A 245 -4.98 2.91 8.99
CA HIS A 245 -4.84 2.94 10.46
C HIS A 245 -6.12 2.44 11.15
N PRO A 246 -5.99 1.69 12.26
CA PRO A 246 -7.12 1.25 13.07
C PRO A 246 -8.05 2.39 13.48
N GLY A 247 -9.35 2.23 13.24
CA GLY A 247 -10.38 3.20 13.62
C GLY A 247 -10.39 4.50 12.80
N SER A 248 -9.54 4.61 11.77
CA SER A 248 -9.46 5.80 10.92
C SER A 248 -10.71 6.03 10.07
N ALA A 249 -10.85 7.25 9.54
CA ALA A 249 -11.89 7.55 8.55
C ALA A 249 -11.78 6.64 7.31
N SER A 250 -10.54 6.33 6.88
CA SER A 250 -10.27 5.41 5.77
C SER A 250 -10.77 4.01 6.05
N GLN A 251 -10.52 3.44 7.24
CA GLN A 251 -11.05 2.13 7.62
C GLN A 251 -12.59 2.14 7.61
N ARG A 252 -13.23 3.12 8.27
CA ARG A 252 -14.70 3.20 8.31
C ARG A 252 -15.31 3.33 6.91
N ASN A 253 -14.66 4.08 6.03
CA ASN A 253 -15.11 4.21 4.64
C ASN A 253 -14.93 2.90 3.88
N ALA A 254 -13.79 2.22 4.02
CA ALA A 254 -13.56 0.91 3.40
C ALA A 254 -14.63 -0.11 3.83
N GLU A 255 -14.93 -0.20 5.12
CA GLU A 255 -15.93 -1.14 5.66
C GLU A 255 -17.34 -0.89 5.11
N ARG A 256 -17.73 0.40 4.95
CA ARG A 256 -18.98 0.80 4.29
C ARG A 256 -19.04 0.39 2.82
N GLN A 257 -17.88 0.33 2.14
CA GLN A 257 -17.78 -0.13 0.75
C GLN A 257 -17.62 -1.65 0.62
N GLY A 258 -17.84 -2.38 1.71
CA GLY A 258 -17.80 -3.84 1.73
C GLY A 258 -16.42 -4.41 1.97
N PHE A 259 -15.39 -3.62 2.30
CA PHE A 259 -14.17 -4.23 2.81
C PHE A 259 -14.41 -4.84 4.20
N ARG A 260 -13.67 -5.90 4.51
CA ARG A 260 -13.68 -6.55 5.82
C ARG A 260 -12.24 -6.69 6.30
N THR A 261 -12.03 -6.48 7.58
CA THR A 261 -10.71 -6.68 8.21
C THR A 261 -10.30 -8.13 8.05
N ALA A 262 -9.16 -8.35 7.38
CA ALA A 262 -8.48 -9.64 7.41
C ALA A 262 -7.75 -9.79 8.74
N TYR A 263 -6.96 -8.77 9.11
CA TYR A 263 -6.26 -8.66 10.38
C TYR A 263 -5.69 -7.24 10.59
N THR A 264 -5.22 -6.96 11.80
CA THR A 264 -4.40 -5.77 12.11
C THR A 264 -2.98 -6.23 12.41
N ARG A 265 -2.00 -5.63 11.74
CA ARG A 265 -0.58 -5.90 11.91
C ARG A 265 0.11 -4.75 12.65
N MET A 266 1.28 -5.06 13.19
CA MET A 266 2.07 -4.12 13.99
C MET A 266 3.36 -3.80 13.27
N LYS A 267 3.68 -2.51 13.21
CA LYS A 267 5.00 -2.05 12.79
C LYS A 267 5.94 -2.05 13.99
N TRP A 268 7.08 -2.69 13.82
CA TRP A 268 8.14 -2.77 14.82
C TRP A 268 9.35 -1.98 14.33
N GLY A 269 9.93 -1.13 15.18
CA GLY A 269 11.13 -0.37 14.87
C GLY A 269 12.26 -0.67 15.83
N LEU A 270 13.47 -0.84 15.27
CA LEU A 270 14.67 -1.08 16.05
C LEU A 270 15.01 0.18 16.86
N SER A 271 14.94 0.08 18.19
CA SER A 271 15.37 1.17 19.05
C SER A 271 16.88 1.29 19.00
N ARG A 272 17.41 2.48 18.68
CA ARG A 272 18.85 2.73 18.79
C ARG A 272 19.20 2.90 20.28
N PRO A 273 20.27 2.26 20.78
CA PRO A 273 20.73 2.53 22.13
C PRO A 273 21.16 4.01 22.26
N GLY A 274 20.43 4.81 23.03
CA GLY A 274 20.85 6.16 23.46
C GLY A 274 20.39 7.35 22.62
N GLY A 275 19.11 7.41 22.23
CA GLY A 275 18.44 8.66 21.86
C GLY A 275 17.88 9.39 23.07
#